data_AF-A0A939USM0-F1
#
_entry.id   AF-A0A939USM0-F1
#
_cell.length_a   1.000
_cell.length_b   1.000
_cell.length_c   1.000
_cell.angle_alpha   90.00
_cell.angle_beta   90.00
_cell.angle_gamma   90.00
#
_symmetry.space_group_name_H-M   'P 1'
#
loop_
_entity.id
_entity.type
_entity.pdbx_description
1 polymer ?
#
loop_
_entity_poly.entity_id
_entity_poly.type
_entity_poly.pdbx_seq_one_letter_code
_entity_poly.pdbx_strand_id
1 'polypeptide(L)'
;MSKDKTRRLTLFDSTDLAAAEEYFTRMAEKGWLLKKFSLFSLFTRCEPKKLRFSVQILLPKRRKEYAADVKGYTDLCEEAGWRYLSGYTGMHVFASEKEDVPEIVTDPAERIAAVSTQSKTGIIALFIASLVFLPGVIGLFSNLIHGESLLSQIGYEIPCALCMTSVLLLACAKTDAFSKWRSDAEKAAEKGIPIRYFGMRETRLRTVLFFVVLAAILIAMVLFEIGLRFNAA
;
A
#
# COMPACT_ATOMS: atom_id res chain seq x y z
N MET A 1 19.08 12.05 -17.86
CA MET A 1 19.03 11.77 -16.39
C MET A 1 20.46 11.90 -15.85
N SER A 2 20.72 12.72 -14.83
CA SER A 2 22.08 12.83 -14.27
C SER A 2 22.49 11.50 -13.64
N LYS A 3 23.77 11.11 -13.76
CA LYS A 3 24.32 9.81 -13.30
C LYS A 3 24.19 9.58 -11.78
N ASP A 4 23.76 10.58 -11.02
CA ASP A 4 23.73 10.58 -9.56
C ASP A 4 22.33 10.37 -8.95
N LYS A 5 21.30 10.16 -9.78
CA LYS A 5 19.93 9.97 -9.33
C LYS A 5 19.30 8.72 -9.94
N THR A 6 18.66 7.91 -9.12
CA THR A 6 17.85 6.77 -9.59
C THR A 6 16.46 6.83 -8.98
N ARG A 7 15.45 6.39 -9.75
CA ARG A 7 14.10 6.18 -9.25
C ARG A 7 13.85 4.69 -9.11
N ARG A 8 13.20 4.28 -8.01
CA ARG A 8 12.81 2.88 -7.78
C ARG A 8 11.36 2.85 -7.35
N LEU A 9 10.63 1.85 -7.84
CA LEU A 9 9.28 1.56 -7.38
C LEU A 9 9.36 1.05 -5.94
N THR A 10 8.68 1.72 -5.01
CA THR A 10 8.64 1.37 -3.59
C THR A 10 7.20 1.26 -3.14
N LEU A 11 6.68 0.04 -3.24
CA LEU A 11 5.31 -0.34 -2.87
C LEU A 11 5.31 -0.92 -1.46
N PHE A 12 5.54 -0.07 -0.45
CA PHE A 12 5.41 -0.46 0.95
C PHE A 12 4.03 -0.05 1.46
N ASP A 13 3.38 -0.93 2.20
CA ASP A 13 2.21 -0.60 3.00
C ASP A 13 2.62 -0.27 4.45
N SER A 14 1.67 0.27 5.20
CA SER A 14 1.75 0.50 6.64
C SER A 14 2.16 -0.73 7.46
N THR A 15 1.90 -1.94 6.96
CA THR A 15 2.35 -3.21 7.57
C THR A 15 3.75 -3.65 7.15
N ASP A 16 4.41 -2.95 6.22
CA ASP A 16 5.71 -3.33 5.65
C ASP A 16 6.87 -2.50 6.25
N LEU A 17 6.72 -1.90 7.43
CA LEU A 17 7.69 -0.94 7.97
C LEU A 17 9.12 -1.49 8.06
N ALA A 18 9.32 -2.67 8.64
CA ALA A 18 10.67 -3.24 8.72
C ALA A 18 11.21 -3.70 7.36
N ALA A 19 10.34 -4.14 6.44
CA ALA A 19 10.77 -4.45 5.07
C ALA A 19 11.22 -3.18 4.35
N ALA A 20 10.58 -2.03 4.62
CA ALA A 20 11.01 -0.73 4.14
C ALA A 20 12.35 -0.30 4.76
N GLU A 21 12.51 -0.45 6.09
CA GLU A 21 13.77 -0.19 6.80
C GLU A 21 14.92 -1.02 6.21
N GLU A 22 14.75 -2.34 6.10
CA GLU A 22 15.75 -3.25 5.52
C GLU A 22 16.09 -2.90 4.07
N TYR A 23 15.08 -2.55 3.28
CA TYR A 23 15.28 -2.13 1.89
C TYR A 23 16.10 -0.84 1.81
N PHE A 24 15.82 0.16 2.65
CA PHE A 24 16.59 1.41 2.66
C PHE A 24 18.02 1.20 3.16
N THR A 25 18.22 0.34 4.17
CA THR A 25 19.56 -0.08 4.62
C THR A 25 20.36 -0.68 3.47
N ARG A 26 19.80 -1.68 2.78
CA ARG A 26 20.46 -2.32 1.63
C ARG A 26 20.74 -1.34 0.48
N MET A 27 19.90 -0.33 0.30
CA MET A 27 20.14 0.72 -0.70
C MET A 27 21.30 1.63 -0.30
N ALA A 28 21.37 2.05 0.97
CA ALA A 28 22.47 2.85 1.50
C ALA A 28 23.81 2.11 1.42
N GLU A 29 23.83 0.81 1.74
CA GLU A 29 25.00 -0.05 1.59
C GLU A 29 25.48 -0.18 0.14
N LYS A 30 24.58 -0.01 -0.83
CA LYS A 30 24.90 0.03 -2.27
C LYS A 30 25.28 1.44 -2.76
N GLY A 31 25.39 2.42 -1.87
CA GLY A 31 25.69 3.81 -2.20
C GLY A 31 24.49 4.60 -2.74
N TRP A 32 23.26 4.25 -2.33
CA TRP A 32 22.04 4.96 -2.71
C TRP A 32 21.25 5.40 -1.48
N LEU A 33 21.22 6.71 -1.22
CA LEU A 33 20.46 7.28 -0.11
C LEU A 33 19.09 7.77 -0.58
N LEU A 34 18.05 7.49 0.20
CA LEU A 34 16.70 7.98 -0.05
C LEU A 34 16.67 9.52 0.05
N LYS A 35 16.21 10.18 -1.02
CA LYS A 35 16.01 11.63 -1.07
C LYS A 35 14.53 12.03 -1.03
N LYS A 36 13.67 11.27 -1.71
CA LYS A 36 12.22 11.51 -1.69
C LYS A 36 11.50 10.18 -1.64
N PHE A 37 10.69 9.99 -0.59
CA PHE A 37 9.82 8.83 -0.49
C PHE A 37 8.52 9.09 -1.28
N SER A 38 8.16 8.15 -2.14
CA SER A 38 6.91 8.17 -2.93
C SER A 38 6.70 6.81 -3.58
N LEU A 39 5.63 6.63 -4.37
CA LEU A 39 5.47 5.44 -5.20
C LEU A 39 6.72 5.14 -6.06
N PHE A 40 7.31 6.19 -6.65
CA PHE A 40 8.58 6.14 -7.36
C PHE A 40 9.64 6.91 -6.60
N SER A 41 10.11 6.31 -5.50
CA SER A 41 11.11 6.90 -4.62
C SER A 41 12.37 7.29 -5.36
N LEU A 42 12.85 8.49 -5.05
CA LEU A 42 14.06 9.07 -5.61
C LEU A 42 15.22 8.81 -4.66
N PHE A 43 16.28 8.25 -5.19
CA PHE A 43 17.55 8.02 -4.50
C PHE A 43 18.64 8.86 -5.15
N THR A 44 19.57 9.31 -4.32
CA THR A 44 20.80 9.99 -4.75
C THR A 44 22.01 9.15 -4.39
N ARG A 45 23.05 9.23 -5.22
CA ARG A 45 24.31 8.56 -4.95
C ARG A 45 24.92 9.08 -3.64
N CYS A 46 25.42 8.16 -2.82
CA CYS A 46 26.20 8.43 -1.63
C CYS A 46 27.36 7.43 -1.54
N GLU A 47 28.30 7.68 -0.64
CA GLU A 47 29.27 6.65 -0.27
C GLU A 47 28.53 5.45 0.35
N PRO A 48 28.91 4.20 0.01
CA PRO A 48 28.41 3.01 0.68
C PRO A 48 28.60 3.12 2.19
N LYS A 49 27.50 3.08 2.94
CA LYS A 49 27.55 3.14 4.40
C LYS A 49 26.44 2.33 5.04
N LYS A 50 26.76 1.77 6.21
CA LYS A 50 25.77 1.13 7.07
C LYS A 50 25.05 2.22 7.86
N LEU A 51 23.78 2.42 7.56
CA LEU A 51 22.90 3.32 8.30
C LEU A 51 21.83 2.49 8.98
N ARG A 52 21.44 2.89 10.18
CA ARG A 52 20.18 2.41 10.77
C ARG A 52 19.03 3.21 10.18
N PHE A 53 17.99 2.53 9.73
CA PHE A 53 16.76 3.17 9.28
C PHE A 53 15.62 2.85 10.26
N SER A 54 14.72 3.81 10.42
CA SER A 54 13.49 3.68 11.20
C SER A 54 12.36 4.30 10.40
N VAL A 55 11.29 3.54 10.16
CA VAL A 55 10.11 4.02 9.44
C VAL A 55 8.95 4.11 10.42
N GLN A 56 8.46 5.33 10.62
CA GLN A 56 7.42 5.64 11.59
C GLN A 56 6.12 6.04 10.90
N ILE A 57 4.99 5.66 11.51
CA ILE A 57 3.67 6.11 11.06
C ILE A 57 3.26 7.27 11.96
N LEU A 58 3.16 8.45 11.37
CA LEU A 58 2.70 9.66 12.05
C LEU A 58 1.28 9.96 11.63
N LEU A 59 0.36 9.84 12.60
CA LEU A 59 -1.05 10.13 12.42
C LEU A 59 -1.35 11.51 13.01
N PRO A 60 -1.84 12.48 12.22
CA PRO A 60 -2.23 13.77 12.77
C PRO A 60 -3.36 13.62 13.77
N LYS A 61 -3.32 14.37 14.87
CA LYS A 61 -4.50 14.54 15.72
C LYS A 61 -5.60 15.31 14.99
N ARG A 62 -5.20 16.30 14.18
CA ARG A 62 -6.09 17.10 13.32
C ARG A 62 -5.41 17.37 11.99
N ARG A 63 -6.14 17.29 10.87
CA ARG A 63 -5.56 17.54 9.53
C ARG A 63 -4.85 18.89 9.41
N LYS A 64 -5.38 19.93 10.06
CA LYS A 64 -4.81 21.29 10.02
C LYS A 64 -3.47 21.39 10.76
N GLU A 65 -3.22 20.51 11.72
CA GLU A 65 -2.02 20.51 12.58
C GLU A 65 -0.95 19.54 12.07
N TYR A 66 -1.24 18.72 11.06
CA TYR A 66 -0.35 17.65 10.59
C TYR A 66 1.09 18.10 10.31
N ALA A 67 1.27 19.24 9.63
CA ALA A 67 2.61 19.74 9.33
C ALA A 67 3.37 20.15 10.61
N ALA A 68 2.67 20.71 11.60
CA ALA A 68 3.25 21.08 12.88
C ALA A 68 3.56 19.83 13.73
N ASP A 69 2.64 18.86 13.78
CA ASP A 69 2.82 17.58 14.49
C ASP A 69 4.03 16.82 13.94
N VAL A 70 4.13 16.68 12.61
CA VAL A 70 5.26 16.02 11.94
C VAL A 70 6.56 16.76 12.22
N LYS A 71 6.54 18.10 12.17
CA LYS A 71 7.74 18.90 12.46
C LYS A 71 8.20 18.71 13.90
N GLY A 72 7.32 18.88 14.88
CA GLY A 72 7.67 18.72 16.30
C GLY A 72 8.20 17.32 16.61
N TYR A 73 7.59 16.27 16.04
CA TYR A 73 8.09 14.92 16.17
C TYR A 73 9.47 14.72 15.51
N THR A 74 9.67 15.33 14.33
CA THR A 74 10.94 15.28 13.62
C THR A 74 12.04 15.94 14.44
N ASP A 75 11.79 17.14 14.97
CA ASP A 75 12.74 17.90 15.78
C ASP A 75 13.18 17.07 17.01
N LEU A 76 12.24 16.41 17.71
CA LEU A 76 12.53 15.50 18.82
C LEU A 76 13.39 14.29 18.41
N CYS A 77 13.11 13.70 17.24
CA CYS A 77 13.90 12.58 16.74
C CYS A 77 15.33 13.01 16.36
N GLU A 78 15.48 14.23 15.83
CA GLU A 78 16.78 14.78 15.47
C GLU A 78 17.66 15.05 16.70
N GLU A 79 17.07 15.52 17.80
CA GLU A 79 17.75 15.62 19.10
C GLU A 79 18.25 14.27 19.62
N ALA A 80 17.49 13.18 19.38
CA ALA A 80 17.88 11.81 19.72
C ALA A 80 18.95 11.22 18.77
N GLY A 81 19.42 11.97 17.77
CA GLY A 81 20.46 11.55 16.83
C GLY A 81 19.94 10.81 15.59
N TRP A 82 18.65 10.91 15.30
CA TRP A 82 18.11 10.55 13.99
C TRP A 82 18.23 11.71 13.01
N ARG A 83 18.12 11.43 11.72
CA ARG A 83 17.99 12.43 10.67
C ARG A 83 16.77 12.10 9.84
N TYR A 84 15.86 13.05 9.71
CA TYR A 84 14.71 12.88 8.84
C TYR A 84 15.12 12.93 7.37
N LEU A 85 14.60 11.98 6.57
CA LEU A 85 14.88 11.94 5.14
C LEU A 85 13.66 12.39 4.33
N SER A 86 12.53 11.73 4.51
CA SER A 86 11.33 11.99 3.72
C SER A 86 10.11 11.25 4.27
N GLY A 87 8.92 11.66 3.85
CA GLY A 87 7.68 11.00 4.21
C GLY A 87 6.72 10.86 3.03
N TYR A 88 5.87 9.84 3.07
CA TYR A 88 4.86 9.54 2.07
C TYR A 88 3.68 8.81 2.71
N THR A 89 2.46 9.28 2.44
CA THR A 89 1.21 8.65 2.90
C THR A 89 1.21 8.31 4.40
N GLY A 90 1.66 9.22 5.25
CA GLY A 90 1.73 9.03 6.71
C GLY A 90 2.93 8.22 7.22
N MET A 91 3.73 7.63 6.33
CA MET A 91 4.99 6.95 6.68
C MET A 91 6.16 7.93 6.56
N HIS A 92 7.03 7.96 7.55
CA HIS A 92 8.15 8.89 7.67
C HIS A 92 9.43 8.12 7.91
N VAL A 93 10.45 8.38 7.09
CA VAL A 93 11.72 7.66 7.08
C VAL A 93 12.79 8.50 7.78
N PHE A 94 13.39 7.89 8.79
CA PHE A 94 14.51 8.42 9.56
C PHE A 94 15.74 7.53 9.35
N ALA A 95 16.92 8.13 9.40
CA ALA A 95 18.19 7.42 9.33
C ALA A 95 19.17 7.91 10.39
N SER A 96 20.00 7.02 10.92
CA SER A 96 21.09 7.38 11.83
C SER A 96 22.38 6.67 11.44
N GLU A 97 23.50 7.34 11.70
CA GLU A 97 24.86 6.78 11.57
C GLU A 97 25.34 6.12 12.87
N LYS A 98 24.66 6.38 14.00
CA LYS A 98 24.99 5.77 15.29
C LYS A 98 24.39 4.37 15.36
N GLU A 99 25.22 3.36 15.65
CA GLU A 99 24.75 1.98 15.85
C GLU A 99 23.87 1.85 17.10
N ASP A 100 24.19 2.60 18.16
CA ASP A 100 23.49 2.58 19.45
C ASP A 100 22.45 3.71 19.59
N VAL A 101 21.82 4.11 18.48
CA VAL A 101 20.74 5.11 18.53
C VAL A 101 19.49 4.47 19.16
N PRO A 102 18.82 5.12 20.13
CA PRO A 102 17.61 4.58 20.73
C PRO A 102 16.51 4.38 19.67
N GLU A 103 15.72 3.31 19.82
CA GLU A 103 14.54 3.12 18.97
C GLU A 103 13.54 4.25 19.19
N ILE A 104 13.00 4.79 18.09
CA ILE A 104 12.10 5.97 18.16
C ILE A 104 10.81 5.64 18.90
N VAL A 105 10.25 4.45 18.66
CA VAL A 105 9.05 3.96 19.35
C VAL A 105 9.42 2.73 20.15
N THR A 106 9.50 2.90 21.47
CA THR A 106 9.91 1.85 22.41
C THR A 106 8.75 0.95 22.81
N ASP A 107 7.50 1.44 22.74
CA ASP A 107 6.32 0.66 23.07
C ASP A 107 5.75 -0.06 21.82
N PRO A 108 5.80 -1.41 21.77
CA PRO A 108 5.19 -2.18 20.70
C PRO A 108 3.69 -1.90 20.55
N ALA A 109 2.97 -1.60 21.63
CA ALA A 109 1.54 -1.33 21.59
C ALA A 109 1.22 -0.04 20.82
N GLU A 110 2.01 1.02 21.04
CA GLU A 110 1.91 2.28 20.29
C GLU A 110 2.17 2.06 18.80
N ARG A 111 3.21 1.30 18.46
CA ARG A 111 3.53 0.95 17.07
C ARG A 111 2.38 0.17 16.41
N ILE A 112 1.82 -0.81 17.11
CA ILE A 112 0.70 -1.61 16.62
C ILE A 112 -0.55 -0.75 16.41
N ALA A 113 -0.83 0.18 17.33
CA ALA A 113 -1.96 1.08 17.24
C ALA A 113 -1.84 2.05 16.04
N ALA A 114 -0.65 2.61 15.80
CA ALA A 114 -0.39 3.50 14.68
C ALA A 114 -0.57 2.78 13.32
N VAL A 115 0.05 1.60 13.16
CA VAL A 115 -0.13 0.76 11.96
C VAL A 115 -1.60 0.38 11.78
N SER A 116 -2.26 -0.07 12.85
CA SER A 116 -3.67 -0.46 12.80
C SER A 116 -4.58 0.66 12.32
N THR A 117 -4.37 1.87 12.81
CA THR A 117 -5.19 3.02 12.45
C THR A 117 -4.95 3.41 10.98
N GLN A 118 -3.69 3.43 10.53
CA GLN A 118 -3.35 3.72 9.14
C GLN A 118 -3.91 2.66 8.18
N SER A 119 -3.74 1.37 8.50
CA SER A 119 -4.24 0.25 7.69
C SER A 119 -5.77 0.29 7.58
N LYS A 120 -6.49 0.43 8.69
CA LYS A 120 -7.97 0.51 8.69
C LYS A 120 -8.47 1.70 7.89
N THR A 121 -7.85 2.86 8.06
CA THR A 121 -8.22 4.07 7.29
C THR A 121 -8.03 3.85 5.79
N GLY A 122 -6.92 3.22 5.39
CA GLY A 122 -6.68 2.87 3.99
C GLY A 122 -7.68 1.86 3.42
N ILE A 123 -8.02 0.81 4.19
CA ILE A 123 -9.02 -0.20 3.79
C ILE A 123 -10.41 0.43 3.63
N ILE A 124 -10.85 1.24 4.60
CA ILE A 124 -12.13 1.94 4.55
C ILE A 124 -12.17 2.88 3.34
N ALA A 125 -11.08 3.62 3.07
CA ALA A 125 -10.99 4.49 1.91
C ALA A 125 -11.14 3.72 0.58
N LEU A 126 -10.64 2.47 0.48
CA LEU A 126 -10.85 1.62 -0.69
C LEU A 126 -12.33 1.21 -0.84
N PHE A 127 -12.99 0.81 0.25
CA PHE A 127 -14.43 0.50 0.20
C PHE A 127 -15.25 1.72 -0.24
N ILE A 128 -14.97 2.90 0.31
CA ILE A 128 -15.63 4.14 -0.10
C ILE A 128 -15.34 4.47 -1.57
N ALA A 129 -14.08 4.36 -2.01
CA ALA A 129 -13.71 4.62 -3.40
C ALA A 129 -14.41 3.68 -4.39
N SER A 130 -14.71 2.44 -3.98
CA SER A 130 -15.45 1.49 -4.81
C SER A 130 -16.88 1.94 -5.15
N LEU A 131 -17.49 2.78 -4.30
CA LEU A 131 -18.85 3.28 -4.50
C LEU A 131 -18.99 4.21 -5.71
N VAL A 132 -17.89 4.80 -6.19
CA VAL A 132 -17.89 5.62 -7.42
C VAL A 132 -18.30 4.82 -8.65
N PHE A 133 -18.06 3.51 -8.64
CA PHE A 133 -18.41 2.61 -9.75
C PHE A 133 -19.82 2.02 -9.63
N LEU A 134 -20.49 2.22 -8.49
CA LEU A 134 -21.81 1.64 -8.20
C LEU A 134 -22.89 1.99 -9.25
N PRO A 135 -22.97 3.23 -9.80
CA PRO A 135 -23.98 3.54 -10.82
C PRO A 135 -23.83 2.70 -12.09
N GLY A 136 -22.60 2.46 -12.54
CA GLY A 136 -22.35 1.61 -13.72
C GLY A 136 -22.72 0.14 -13.47
N VAL A 137 -22.56 -0.34 -12.24
CA VAL A 137 -23.01 -1.69 -11.84
C VAL A 137 -24.52 -1.79 -11.78
N ILE A 138 -25.20 -0.77 -11.22
CA ILE A 138 -26.66 -0.71 -11.22
C ILE A 138 -27.19 -0.68 -12.66
N GLY A 139 -26.56 0.10 -13.54
CA GLY A 139 -26.85 0.15 -14.97
C GLY A 139 -26.71 -1.22 -15.64
N LEU A 140 -25.60 -1.93 -15.38
CA LEU A 140 -25.36 -3.28 -15.89
C LEU A 140 -26.52 -4.23 -15.56
N PHE A 141 -26.92 -4.29 -14.28
CA PHE A 141 -28.01 -5.16 -13.84
C PHE A 141 -29.37 -4.73 -14.40
N SER A 142 -29.65 -3.43 -14.46
CA SER A 142 -30.88 -2.90 -15.04
C SER A 142 -31.01 -3.29 -16.51
N ASN A 143 -29.97 -3.06 -17.30
CA ASN A 143 -29.95 -3.37 -18.73
C ASN A 143 -30.07 -4.87 -19.00
N LEU A 144 -29.40 -5.71 -18.21
CA LEU A 144 -29.55 -7.16 -18.26
C LEU A 144 -30.99 -7.61 -18.01
N ILE A 145 -31.70 -7.01 -17.06
CA ILE A 145 -33.11 -7.33 -16.77
C ILE A 145 -34.02 -6.94 -17.93
N HIS A 146 -33.72 -5.84 -18.62
CA HIS A 146 -34.49 -5.37 -19.79
C HIS A 146 -34.11 -6.09 -21.09
N GLY A 147 -33.17 -7.05 -21.06
CA GLY A 147 -32.77 -7.84 -22.23
C GLY A 147 -31.82 -7.13 -23.20
N GLU A 148 -31.16 -6.05 -22.75
CA GLU A 148 -30.13 -5.38 -23.53
C GLU A 148 -28.88 -6.27 -23.69
N SER A 149 -28.24 -6.17 -24.85
CA SER A 149 -27.02 -6.93 -25.15
C SER A 149 -25.85 -6.56 -24.24
N LEU A 150 -24.90 -7.47 -23.99
CA LEU A 150 -23.68 -7.08 -23.25
C LEU A 150 -22.76 -6.21 -24.11
N LEU A 151 -22.82 -6.37 -25.44
CA LEU A 151 -22.05 -5.56 -26.39
C LEU A 151 -22.34 -4.06 -26.27
N SER A 152 -23.60 -3.66 -26.03
CA SER A 152 -23.95 -2.25 -25.83
C SER A 152 -23.40 -1.67 -24.51
N GLN A 153 -22.96 -2.53 -23.60
CA GLN A 153 -22.55 -2.20 -22.23
C GLN A 153 -21.02 -2.23 -22.02
N ILE A 154 -20.25 -2.60 -23.06
CA ILE A 154 -18.79 -2.76 -23.00
C ILE A 154 -18.04 -1.44 -22.77
N GLY A 155 -18.66 -0.32 -23.13
CA GLY A 155 -18.06 1.01 -23.05
C GLY A 155 -18.04 1.62 -21.65
N TYR A 156 -18.96 1.22 -20.76
CA TYR A 156 -19.12 1.89 -19.46
C TYR A 156 -19.47 0.92 -18.32
N GLU A 157 -20.60 0.22 -18.41
CA GLU A 157 -21.15 -0.59 -17.33
C GLU A 157 -20.24 -1.77 -16.97
N ILE A 158 -19.75 -2.50 -17.97
CA ILE A 158 -18.82 -3.63 -17.78
C ILE A 158 -17.48 -3.16 -17.16
N PRO A 159 -16.80 -2.12 -17.70
CA PRO A 159 -15.63 -1.54 -17.06
C PRO A 159 -15.88 -1.08 -15.61
N CYS A 160 -17.03 -0.47 -15.31
CA CYS A 160 -17.38 -0.07 -13.94
C CYS A 160 -17.48 -1.28 -13.01
N ALA A 161 -18.16 -2.36 -13.43
CA ALA A 161 -18.27 -3.60 -12.65
C ALA A 161 -16.91 -4.25 -12.40
N LEU A 162 -16.05 -4.29 -13.42
CA LEU A 162 -14.67 -4.75 -13.32
C LEU A 162 -13.86 -3.93 -12.32
N CYS A 163 -13.90 -2.60 -12.44
CA CYS A 163 -13.22 -1.69 -11.53
C CYS A 163 -13.73 -1.84 -10.10
N MET A 164 -15.05 -1.90 -9.89
CA MET A 164 -15.63 -2.07 -8.56
C MET A 164 -15.16 -3.37 -7.91
N THR A 165 -15.28 -4.49 -8.64
CA THR A 165 -14.84 -5.80 -8.18
C THR A 165 -13.34 -5.78 -7.87
N SER A 166 -12.54 -5.09 -8.69
CA SER A 166 -11.11 -4.96 -8.45
C SER A 166 -10.74 -4.27 -7.15
N VAL A 167 -11.41 -3.16 -6.86
CA VAL A 167 -11.13 -2.37 -5.67
C VAL A 167 -11.58 -3.13 -4.43
N LEU A 168 -12.73 -3.81 -4.49
CA LEU A 168 -13.24 -4.62 -3.38
C LEU A 168 -12.30 -5.79 -3.05
N LEU A 169 -11.77 -6.48 -4.04
CA LEU A 169 -10.81 -7.57 -3.82
C LEU A 169 -9.50 -7.10 -3.24
N LEU A 170 -9.00 -5.94 -3.69
CA LEU A 170 -7.84 -5.30 -3.09
C LEU A 170 -8.11 -4.95 -1.63
N ALA A 171 -9.30 -4.44 -1.30
CA ALA A 171 -9.70 -4.16 0.08
C ALA A 171 -9.76 -5.44 0.94
N CYS A 172 -10.34 -6.53 0.42
CA CYS A 172 -10.36 -7.84 1.08
C CYS A 172 -8.94 -8.38 1.31
N ALA A 173 -8.10 -8.40 0.28
CA ALA A 173 -6.72 -8.89 0.39
C ALA A 173 -5.90 -8.08 1.41
N LYS A 174 -6.11 -6.76 1.47
CA LYS A 174 -5.51 -5.90 2.50
C LYS A 174 -6.05 -6.19 3.89
N THR A 175 -7.34 -6.46 4.02
CA THR A 175 -7.98 -6.83 5.29
C THR A 175 -7.42 -8.15 5.82
N ASP A 176 -7.25 -9.15 4.96
CA ASP A 176 -6.64 -10.43 5.30
C ASP A 176 -5.19 -10.27 5.74
N ALA A 177 -4.40 -9.51 4.96
CA ALA A 177 -3.00 -9.23 5.27
C ALA A 177 -2.87 -8.49 6.60
N PHE A 178 -3.69 -7.45 6.81
CA PHE A 178 -3.73 -6.69 8.05
C PHE A 178 -4.12 -7.56 9.26
N SER A 179 -5.13 -8.42 9.10
CA SER A 179 -5.60 -9.29 10.19
C SER A 179 -4.52 -10.30 10.61
N LYS A 180 -3.83 -10.91 9.64
CA LYS A 180 -2.68 -11.79 9.90
C LYS A 180 -1.54 -11.04 10.59
N TRP A 181 -1.14 -9.91 10.01
CA TRP A 181 -0.11 -9.05 10.58
C TRP A 181 -0.43 -8.66 12.02
N ARG A 182 -1.68 -8.27 12.29
CA ARG A 182 -2.11 -7.85 13.63
C ARG A 182 -2.00 -8.99 14.64
N SER A 183 -2.46 -10.19 14.29
CA SER A 183 -2.35 -11.36 15.17
C SER A 183 -0.90 -11.71 15.47
N ASP A 184 -0.02 -11.65 14.47
CA ASP A 184 1.40 -11.96 14.64
C ASP A 184 2.12 -10.88 15.45
N ALA A 185 1.76 -9.60 15.25
CA ALA A 185 2.32 -8.47 15.99
C ALA A 185 1.90 -8.49 17.46
N GLU A 186 0.63 -8.78 17.77
CA GLU A 186 0.13 -8.92 19.15
C GLU A 186 0.84 -10.08 19.87
N LYS A 187 0.98 -11.25 19.23
CA LYS A 187 1.73 -12.39 19.77
C LYS A 187 3.22 -12.11 19.99
N ALA A 188 3.83 -11.32 19.09
CA ALA A 188 5.24 -10.94 19.22
C ALA A 188 5.44 -9.96 20.40
N ALA A 189 4.53 -9.00 20.55
CA ALA A 189 4.53 -8.05 21.66
C ALA A 189 4.37 -8.76 23.01
N GLU A 190 3.47 -9.74 23.13
CA GLU A 190 3.30 -10.54 24.36
C GLU A 190 4.56 -11.31 24.76
N LYS A 191 5.33 -11.78 23.78
CA LYS A 191 6.56 -12.57 24.01
C LYS A 191 7.82 -11.70 24.17
N GLY A 192 7.70 -10.37 24.05
CA GLY A 192 8.85 -9.47 24.03
C GLY A 192 9.79 -9.68 22.84
N ILE A 193 9.30 -10.29 21.76
CA ILE A 193 10.08 -10.56 20.55
C ILE A 193 9.86 -9.40 19.57
N PRO A 194 10.90 -8.93 18.85
CA PRO A 194 10.72 -7.92 17.82
C PRO A 194 9.70 -8.36 16.78
N ILE A 195 8.74 -7.48 16.46
CA ILE A 195 7.67 -7.73 15.50
C ILE A 195 8.31 -8.07 14.14
N ARG A 196 8.08 -9.29 13.65
CA ARG A 196 8.60 -9.75 12.36
C ARG A 196 7.59 -9.37 11.27
N TYR A 197 8.02 -8.58 10.29
CA TYR A 197 7.13 -8.05 9.26
C TYR A 197 7.17 -8.92 7.99
N PHE A 198 6.02 -9.44 7.58
CA PHE A 198 5.88 -10.30 6.41
C PHE A 198 5.60 -9.49 5.15
N GLY A 199 6.46 -9.61 4.14
CA GLY A 199 6.23 -9.00 2.84
C GLY A 199 5.04 -9.63 2.11
N MET A 200 4.11 -8.79 1.62
CA MET A 200 2.86 -9.17 0.93
C MET A 200 3.04 -9.80 -0.47
N ARG A 201 4.06 -10.63 -0.71
CA ARG A 201 4.30 -11.24 -2.03
C ARG A 201 3.19 -12.23 -2.39
N GLU A 202 2.76 -13.05 -1.45
CA GLU A 202 1.75 -14.09 -1.68
C GLU A 202 0.34 -13.52 -1.86
N THR A 203 -0.04 -12.50 -1.07
CA THR A 203 -1.32 -11.82 -1.20
C THR A 203 -1.44 -11.08 -2.52
N ARG A 204 -0.39 -10.38 -2.97
CA ARG A 204 -0.37 -9.73 -4.30
C ARG A 204 -0.52 -10.74 -5.44
N LEU A 205 0.17 -11.88 -5.36
CA LEU A 205 0.07 -12.94 -6.37
C LEU A 205 -1.37 -13.47 -6.49
N ARG A 206 -2.02 -13.76 -5.35
CA ARG A 206 -3.41 -14.23 -5.31
C ARG A 206 -4.38 -13.20 -5.90
N THR A 207 -4.20 -11.93 -5.58
CA THR A 207 -5.03 -10.85 -6.13
C THR A 207 -4.85 -10.70 -7.64
N VAL A 208 -3.61 -10.75 -8.15
CA VAL A 208 -3.34 -10.73 -9.60
C VAL A 208 -3.95 -11.93 -10.31
N LEU A 209 -3.82 -13.13 -9.74
CA LEU A 209 -4.39 -14.35 -10.32
C LEU A 209 -5.91 -14.26 -10.45
N PHE A 210 -6.59 -13.74 -9.42
CA PHE A 210 -8.03 -13.52 -9.48
C PHE A 210 -8.41 -12.56 -10.63
N PHE A 211 -7.68 -11.47 -10.83
CA PHE A 211 -7.94 -10.53 -11.94
C PHE A 211 -7.85 -11.19 -13.30
N VAL A 212 -6.84 -12.04 -13.50
CA VAL A 212 -6.67 -12.79 -14.74
C VAL A 212 -7.88 -13.70 -14.97
N VAL A 213 -8.37 -14.38 -13.92
CA VAL A 213 -9.54 -15.27 -14.01
C VAL A 213 -10.82 -14.48 -14.30
N LEU A 214 -11.07 -13.38 -13.59
CA LEU A 214 -12.27 -12.55 -13.79
C LEU A 214 -12.30 -11.96 -15.21
N ALA A 215 -11.16 -11.45 -15.69
CA ALA A 215 -11.03 -10.94 -17.05
C ALA A 215 -11.27 -12.04 -18.08
N ALA A 216 -10.74 -13.25 -17.86
CA ALA A 216 -10.97 -14.39 -18.75
C ALA A 216 -12.44 -14.80 -18.82
N ILE A 217 -13.16 -14.82 -17.69
CA ILE A 217 -14.60 -15.12 -17.63
C ILE A 217 -15.40 -14.08 -18.42
N LEU A 218 -15.10 -12.80 -18.25
CA LEU A 218 -15.79 -11.72 -18.96
C LEU A 218 -15.52 -11.76 -20.48
N ILE A 219 -14.27 -12.02 -20.87
CA ILE A 219 -13.93 -12.24 -22.28
C ILE A 219 -14.70 -13.43 -22.85
N ALA A 220 -14.79 -14.54 -22.11
CA ALA A 220 -15.54 -15.72 -22.54
C ALA A 220 -17.04 -15.43 -22.71
N MET A 221 -17.65 -14.65 -21.80
CA MET A 221 -19.07 -14.25 -21.91
C MET A 221 -19.33 -13.38 -23.14
N VAL A 222 -18.44 -12.42 -23.42
CA VAL A 222 -18.54 -11.57 -24.62
C VAL A 222 -18.36 -12.40 -25.89
N LEU A 223 -17.36 -13.29 -25.94
CA LEU A 223 -17.13 -14.17 -27.09
C LEU A 223 -18.31 -15.13 -27.32
N PHE A 224 -18.92 -15.64 -26.26
CA PHE A 224 -20.11 -16.49 -26.34
C PHE A 224 -21.30 -15.74 -26.93
N GLU A 225 -21.56 -14.50 -26.49
CA GLU A 225 -22.62 -13.66 -27.07
C GLU A 225 -22.37 -13.35 -28.55
N ILE A 226 -21.12 -13.04 -28.93
CA ILE A 226 -20.72 -12.85 -30.32
C ILE A 226 -20.99 -14.13 -31.13
N GLY A 227 -20.57 -15.30 -30.62
CA GLY A 227 -20.78 -16.59 -31.27
C GLY A 227 -22.25 -16.96 -31.45
N LEU A 228 -23.10 -16.67 -30.46
CA LEU A 228 -24.55 -16.86 -30.57
C LEU A 228 -25.16 -15.99 -31.67
N ARG A 229 -24.70 -14.75 -31.83
CA ARG A 229 -25.18 -13.86 -32.90
C ARG A 229 -24.71 -14.30 -34.29
N PHE A 230 -23.49 -14.83 -34.41
CA PHE A 230 -23.01 -15.40 -35.69
C PHE A 230 -23.75 -16.67 -36.10
N ASN A 231 -24.19 -17.51 -35.15
CA ASN A 231 -24.97 -18.71 -35.44
C ASN A 231 -26.46 -18.43 -35.69
N ALA A 232 -26.95 -17.23 -35.35
CA ALA A 232 -28.34 -16.82 -35.54
C ALA A 232 -28.57 -15.99 -36.81
N ALA A 233 -27.51 -15.64 -37.54
CA ALA A 233 -27.52 -14.93 -38.82
C ALA A 233 -27.25 -15.89 -39.98
#